data_AF-A0A928JGX0-F1
#
_entry.id   AF-A0A928JGX0-F1
#
_cell.length_a   1.000
_cell.length_b   1.000
_cell.length_c   1.000
_cell.angle_alpha   90.00
_cell.angle_beta   90.00
_cell.angle_gamma   90.00
#
_symmetry.space_group_name_H-M   'P 1'
#
loop_
_entity.id
_entity.type
_entity.pdbx_description
1 polymer ?
#
loop_
_entity_poly.entity_id
_entity_poly.type
_entity_poly.pdbx_seq_one_letter_code
_entity_poly.pdbx_strand_id
1 'polypeptide(L)'
;MKRNEKKRIHLVNLFRWRSTIAFAACLITILFSLGGVGYSFVSVTLKEVREMFKWFTIDSNILTALAATMIVPYAVEGMSRKRLTYPKWLQRIHYAGTVCLTLTMVFAVLFISWFDPVVAFGGANFFLHIISPLMILVSFFMVESGHTLDRIDNLLSIIPVAAYGGLYYYNVILAGNWDDHYHLNEFVPYYVSVLLLFVLVYLIGWGIRLLYNRLLARRNTVLKRIWDDDGLDPVTIRIEIYSLGVHAGLYEEKDSVSIPFDILEEVSDKFGIKLAELSKAYMKGALDGLEGKETGNTNI
;
A
#
# COMPACT_ATOMS: atom_id res chain seq x y z
N MET A 1 24.44 -26.96 10.67
CA MET A 1 23.54 -26.06 11.43
C MET A 1 23.72 -24.58 11.08
N LYS A 2 24.88 -23.93 11.26
CA LYS A 2 25.06 -22.46 11.11
C LYS A 2 24.59 -21.80 9.79
N ARG A 3 24.54 -22.53 8.66
CA ARG A 3 24.11 -21.97 7.37
C ARG A 3 22.57 -21.86 7.24
N ASN A 4 21.83 -22.72 7.93
CA ASN A 4 20.36 -22.73 7.89
C ASN A 4 19.77 -21.73 8.89
N GLU A 5 20.37 -21.52 10.06
CA GLU A 5 19.98 -20.43 10.99
C GLU A 5 20.05 -19.04 10.34
N LYS A 6 21.12 -18.75 9.58
CA LYS A 6 21.26 -17.47 8.86
C LYS A 6 20.16 -17.23 7.82
N LYS A 7 19.65 -18.27 7.16
CA LYS A 7 18.55 -18.15 6.18
C LYS A 7 17.20 -17.81 6.83
N ARG A 8 17.01 -18.15 8.10
CA ARG A 8 15.71 -18.02 8.79
C ARG A 8 15.55 -16.69 9.54
N ILE A 9 16.66 -16.16 10.11
CA ILE A 9 16.76 -14.75 10.53
C ILE A 9 16.41 -13.80 9.37
N HIS A 10 16.74 -14.18 8.13
CA HIS A 10 16.39 -13.40 6.94
C HIS A 10 14.88 -13.33 6.66
N LEU A 11 14.09 -14.34 7.04
CA LEU A 11 12.64 -14.38 6.80
C LEU A 11 11.93 -13.37 7.70
N VAL A 12 12.22 -13.42 8.99
CA VAL A 12 11.72 -12.47 10.01
C VAL A 12 12.14 -11.03 9.67
N ASN A 13 13.37 -10.85 9.18
CA ASN A 13 13.85 -9.53 8.80
C ASN A 13 13.24 -9.02 7.47
N LEU A 14 13.00 -9.90 6.49
CA LEU A 14 12.43 -9.52 5.19
C LEU A 14 11.07 -8.83 5.36
N PHE A 15 10.23 -9.39 6.23
CA PHE A 15 8.91 -8.85 6.50
C PHE A 15 8.94 -7.52 7.24
N ARG A 16 9.84 -7.38 8.23
CA ARG A 16 10.04 -6.13 8.95
C ARG A 16 10.41 -4.99 8.01
N TRP A 17 11.38 -5.23 7.11
CA TRP A 17 11.85 -4.21 6.16
C TRP A 17 10.74 -3.72 5.24
N ARG A 18 9.84 -4.59 4.78
CA ARG A 18 8.72 -4.18 3.93
C ARG A 18 7.75 -3.27 4.67
N SER A 19 7.39 -3.62 5.90
CA SER A 19 6.54 -2.79 6.74
C SER A 19 7.18 -1.42 7.01
N THR A 20 8.49 -1.39 7.28
CA THR A 20 9.24 -0.14 7.49
C THR A 20 9.31 0.71 6.22
N ILE A 21 9.56 0.11 5.06
CA ILE A 21 9.58 0.81 3.76
C ILE A 21 8.19 1.36 3.43
N ALA A 22 7.13 0.55 3.61
CA ALA A 22 5.76 0.98 3.40
C ALA A 22 5.37 2.13 4.33
N PHE A 23 5.75 2.04 5.61
CA PHE A 23 5.53 3.11 6.59
C PHE A 23 6.21 4.41 6.17
N ALA A 24 7.50 4.36 5.83
CA ALA A 24 8.24 5.53 5.36
C ALA A 24 7.62 6.12 4.09
N ALA A 25 7.25 5.28 3.13
CA ALA A 25 6.59 5.70 1.91
C ALA A 25 5.20 6.35 2.16
N CYS A 26 4.42 5.81 3.10
CA CYS A 26 3.16 6.42 3.52
C CYS A 26 3.39 7.79 4.16
N LEU A 27 4.35 7.92 5.08
CA LEU A 27 4.67 9.21 5.71
C LEU A 27 5.11 10.25 4.68
N ILE A 28 5.99 9.87 3.75
CA ILE A 28 6.43 10.77 2.68
C ILE A 28 5.25 11.21 1.81
N THR A 29 4.36 10.27 1.45
CA THR A 29 3.14 10.58 0.69
C THR A 29 2.24 11.56 1.46
N ILE A 30 1.96 11.29 2.74
CA ILE A 30 1.14 12.17 3.58
C ILE A 30 1.77 13.57 3.68
N LEU A 31 3.06 13.64 3.99
CA LEU A 31 3.77 14.91 4.16
C LEU A 31 3.78 15.75 2.89
N PHE A 32 3.98 15.16 1.71
CA PHE A 32 4.02 15.94 0.48
C PHE A 32 2.65 16.20 -0.13
N SER A 33 1.75 15.23 -0.09
CA SER A 33 0.38 15.41 -0.57
C SER A 33 -0.41 16.38 0.31
N LEU A 34 -0.31 16.29 1.65
CA LEU A 34 -0.99 17.23 2.55
C LEU A 34 -0.15 18.47 2.86
N GLY A 35 1.17 18.39 2.88
CA GLY A 35 2.01 19.57 3.14
C GLY A 35 1.99 20.55 1.99
N GLY A 36 2.03 20.07 0.73
CA GLY A 36 1.87 20.92 -0.45
C GLY A 36 0.49 21.59 -0.47
N VAL A 37 -0.55 20.82 -0.18
CA VAL A 37 -1.94 21.30 -0.14
C VAL A 37 -2.18 22.23 1.06
N GLY A 38 -1.70 21.84 2.25
CA GLY A 38 -1.87 22.55 3.52
C GLY A 38 -1.11 23.87 3.58
N TYR A 39 0.09 23.94 2.99
CA TYR A 39 0.81 25.20 2.82
C TYR A 39 -0.02 26.19 1.99
N SER A 40 -0.65 25.72 0.90
CA SER A 40 -1.57 26.55 0.14
C SER A 40 -2.79 26.97 0.97
N PHE A 41 -3.41 26.08 1.74
CA PHE A 41 -4.56 26.42 2.60
C PHE A 41 -4.28 27.53 3.64
N VAL A 42 -3.07 27.57 4.22
CA VAL A 42 -2.71 28.58 5.23
C VAL A 42 -2.37 29.93 4.61
N SER A 43 -1.93 29.94 3.34
CA SER A 43 -1.44 31.13 2.66
C SER A 43 -2.47 31.79 1.73
N VAL A 44 -3.65 31.20 1.57
CA VAL A 44 -4.66 31.66 0.60
C VAL A 44 -6.06 31.82 1.20
N THR A 45 -6.88 32.63 0.55
CA THR A 45 -8.28 32.88 0.89
C THR A 45 -9.17 31.66 0.61
N LEU A 46 -10.36 31.59 1.22
CA LEU A 46 -11.34 30.53 0.94
C LEU A 46 -11.74 30.43 -0.55
N LYS A 47 -11.68 31.55 -1.28
CA LYS A 47 -11.93 31.56 -2.72
C LYS A 47 -10.83 30.82 -3.46
N GLU A 48 -9.58 31.11 -3.14
CA GLU A 48 -8.40 30.46 -3.75
C GLU A 48 -8.32 28.97 -3.41
N VAL A 49 -8.71 28.59 -2.19
CA VAL A 49 -8.88 27.18 -1.80
C VAL A 49 -9.84 26.46 -2.75
N ARG A 50 -11.01 27.04 -3.02
CA ARG A 50 -12.00 26.43 -3.93
C ARG A 50 -11.45 26.29 -5.35
N GLU A 51 -10.65 27.24 -5.79
CA GLU A 51 -9.96 27.20 -7.09
C GLU A 51 -8.93 26.07 -7.16
N MET A 52 -8.33 25.64 -6.05
CA MET A 52 -7.41 24.51 -6.04
C MET A 52 -8.10 23.17 -6.36
N PHE A 53 -9.34 22.98 -5.90
CA PHE A 53 -10.14 21.79 -6.19
C PHE A 53 -10.59 21.69 -7.66
N LYS A 54 -10.21 22.65 -8.50
CA LYS A 54 -10.32 22.51 -9.96
C LYS A 54 -9.33 21.50 -10.52
N TRP A 55 -8.22 21.23 -9.82
CA TRP A 55 -7.14 20.40 -10.33
C TRP A 55 -7.21 18.96 -9.82
N PHE A 56 -7.30 18.00 -10.73
CA PHE A 56 -7.27 16.57 -10.38
C PHE A 56 -6.00 16.18 -9.61
N THR A 57 -4.88 16.85 -9.86
CA THR A 57 -3.63 16.64 -9.10
C THR A 57 -3.86 16.85 -7.60
N ILE A 58 -4.62 17.86 -7.19
CA ILE A 58 -4.91 18.15 -5.79
C ILE A 58 -5.82 17.06 -5.21
N ASP A 59 -6.92 16.75 -5.88
CA ASP A 59 -7.90 15.74 -5.41
C ASP A 59 -7.29 14.35 -5.27
N SER A 60 -6.51 13.92 -6.27
CA SER A 60 -5.84 12.61 -6.27
C SER A 60 -4.77 12.50 -5.17
N ASN A 61 -4.05 13.59 -4.88
CA ASN A 61 -3.10 13.66 -3.77
C ASN A 61 -3.82 13.59 -2.41
N ILE A 62 -4.93 14.31 -2.22
CA ILE A 62 -5.72 14.26 -0.99
C ILE A 62 -6.28 12.85 -0.76
N LEU A 63 -6.92 12.25 -1.77
CA LEU A 63 -7.45 10.88 -1.70
C LEU A 63 -6.37 9.89 -1.26
N THR A 64 -5.17 10.02 -1.84
CA THR A 64 -4.07 9.12 -1.51
C THR A 64 -3.48 9.39 -0.13
N ALA A 65 -3.36 10.65 0.28
CA ALA A 65 -2.92 10.96 1.64
C ALA A 65 -3.86 10.35 2.69
N LEU A 66 -5.17 10.38 2.44
CA LEU A 66 -6.16 9.72 3.29
C LEU A 66 -5.93 8.20 3.29
N ALA A 67 -5.77 7.57 2.12
CA ALA A 67 -5.46 6.16 2.02
C ALA A 67 -4.17 5.79 2.79
N ALA A 68 -3.09 6.54 2.59
CA ALA A 68 -1.81 6.37 3.27
C ALA A 68 -1.95 6.53 4.80
N THR A 69 -2.73 7.50 5.26
CA THR A 69 -3.03 7.69 6.69
C THR A 69 -3.71 6.47 7.28
N MET A 70 -4.66 5.88 6.56
CA MET A 70 -5.37 4.67 6.99
C MET A 70 -4.47 3.42 7.00
N ILE A 71 -3.38 3.41 6.21
CA ILE A 71 -2.43 2.30 6.14
C ILE A 71 -1.37 2.39 7.24
N VAL A 72 -1.04 3.59 7.73
CA VAL A 72 0.01 3.80 8.74
C VAL A 72 -0.14 2.90 9.96
N PRO A 73 -1.32 2.75 10.60
CA PRO A 73 -1.49 1.83 11.73
C PRO A 73 -1.14 0.38 11.39
N TYR A 74 -1.53 -0.11 10.21
CA TYR A 74 -1.20 -1.46 9.74
C TYR A 74 0.28 -1.61 9.40
N ALA A 75 0.93 -0.55 8.92
CA ALA A 75 2.38 -0.54 8.67
C ALA A 75 3.17 -0.58 9.99
N VAL A 76 2.70 0.14 11.01
CA VAL A 76 3.26 0.09 12.39
C VAL A 76 3.06 -1.30 12.99
N GLU A 77 1.84 -1.82 12.94
CA GLU A 77 1.52 -3.17 13.36
C GLU A 77 2.39 -4.20 12.63
N GLY A 78 2.56 -4.05 11.31
CA GLY A 78 3.38 -4.94 10.50
C GLY A 78 4.88 -4.88 10.80
N MET A 79 5.40 -3.79 11.39
CA MET A 79 6.78 -3.73 11.89
C MET A 79 6.95 -4.61 13.15
N SER A 80 5.91 -4.66 13.99
CA SER A 80 5.86 -5.50 15.20
C SER A 80 5.53 -6.94 14.84
N ARG A 81 4.42 -7.20 14.15
CA ARG A 81 3.90 -8.53 13.79
C ARG A 81 4.61 -9.20 12.63
N LYS A 82 5.57 -8.51 11.99
CA LYS A 82 6.35 -9.01 10.84
C LYS A 82 5.45 -9.45 9.68
N ARG A 83 4.35 -8.71 9.45
CA ARG A 83 3.48 -8.93 8.30
C ARG A 83 2.64 -7.69 8.03
N LEU A 84 2.74 -7.14 6.84
CA LEU A 84 1.92 -5.99 6.44
C LEU A 84 0.65 -6.47 5.73
N THR A 85 -0.41 -6.66 6.51
CA THR A 85 -1.75 -7.04 6.01
C THR A 85 -2.80 -6.06 6.50
N TYR A 86 -3.77 -5.77 5.64
CA TYR A 86 -4.92 -4.93 5.96
C TYR A 86 -6.16 -5.42 5.18
N PRO A 87 -7.39 -5.05 5.59
CA PRO A 87 -8.61 -5.59 5.00
C PRO A 87 -8.79 -5.22 3.50
N LYS A 88 -9.49 -6.07 2.75
CA LYS A 88 -9.68 -5.91 1.28
C LYS A 88 -10.28 -4.55 0.89
N TRP A 89 -11.18 -3.98 1.69
CA TRP A 89 -11.77 -2.68 1.39
C TRP A 89 -10.72 -1.55 1.42
N LEU A 90 -9.75 -1.60 2.35
CA LEU A 90 -8.66 -0.64 2.40
C LEU A 90 -7.67 -0.86 1.24
N GLN A 91 -7.49 -2.12 0.81
CA GLN A 91 -6.72 -2.43 -0.41
C GLN A 91 -7.31 -1.76 -1.65
N ARG A 92 -8.64 -1.74 -1.77
CA ARG A 92 -9.33 -1.08 -2.89
C ARG A 92 -9.12 0.43 -2.87
N ILE A 93 -9.21 1.07 -1.71
CA ILE A 93 -8.97 2.50 -1.56
C ILE A 93 -7.50 2.84 -1.87
N HIS A 94 -6.56 2.08 -1.31
CA HIS A 94 -5.13 2.23 -1.59
C HIS A 94 -4.86 2.10 -3.09
N TYR A 95 -5.40 1.04 -3.71
CA TYR A 95 -5.24 0.78 -5.12
C TYR A 95 -5.83 1.90 -6.00
N ALA A 96 -7.05 2.39 -5.68
CA ALA A 96 -7.66 3.50 -6.39
C ALA A 96 -6.80 4.79 -6.29
N GLY A 97 -6.29 5.12 -5.10
CA GLY A 97 -5.36 6.23 -4.91
C GLY A 97 -4.08 6.07 -5.71
N THR A 98 -3.46 4.88 -5.67
CA THR A 98 -2.25 4.54 -6.45
C THR A 98 -2.49 4.71 -7.95
N VAL A 99 -3.62 4.25 -8.48
CA VAL A 99 -3.99 4.41 -9.90
C VAL A 99 -4.16 5.89 -10.26
N CYS A 100 -4.85 6.67 -9.43
CA CYS A 100 -5.07 8.09 -9.66
C CYS A 100 -3.76 8.90 -9.66
N LEU A 101 -2.89 8.69 -8.68
CA LEU A 101 -1.58 9.35 -8.64
C LEU A 101 -0.66 8.91 -9.78
N THR A 102 -0.72 7.64 -10.18
CA THR A 102 0.05 7.17 -11.33
C THR A 102 -0.45 7.83 -12.61
N LEU A 103 -1.77 8.00 -12.78
CA LEU A 103 -2.34 8.78 -13.87
C LEU A 103 -1.84 10.22 -13.84
N THR A 104 -1.86 10.88 -12.67
CA THR A 104 -1.33 12.23 -12.48
C THR A 104 0.15 12.33 -12.89
N MET A 105 0.98 11.38 -12.45
CA MET A 105 2.40 11.30 -12.85
C MET A 105 2.57 11.09 -14.36
N VAL A 106 1.80 10.18 -14.96
CA VAL A 106 1.85 9.91 -16.41
C VAL A 106 1.48 11.17 -17.19
N PHE A 107 0.44 11.90 -16.78
CA PHE A 107 0.05 13.17 -17.38
C PHE A 107 1.16 14.23 -17.24
N ALA A 108 1.70 14.39 -16.03
CA ALA A 108 2.77 15.35 -15.80
C ALA A 108 4.02 15.06 -16.64
N VAL A 109 4.44 13.79 -16.69
CA VAL A 109 5.66 13.37 -17.38
C VAL A 109 5.50 13.36 -18.89
N LEU A 110 4.40 12.82 -19.43
CA LEU A 110 4.26 12.61 -20.88
C LEU A 110 3.58 13.77 -21.59
N PHE A 111 2.76 14.56 -20.90
CA PHE A 111 1.98 15.64 -21.52
C PHE A 111 2.42 16.99 -21.02
N ILE A 112 2.27 17.29 -19.73
CA ILE A 112 2.53 18.65 -19.20
C ILE A 112 3.98 19.05 -19.42
N SER A 113 4.94 18.15 -19.19
CA SER A 113 6.37 18.46 -19.32
C SER A 113 6.80 18.90 -20.73
N TRP A 114 6.07 18.48 -21.76
CA TRP A 114 6.34 18.84 -23.14
C TRP A 114 5.97 20.29 -23.45
N PHE A 115 4.93 20.81 -22.80
CA PHE A 115 4.45 22.18 -22.99
C PHE A 115 5.05 23.15 -21.98
N ASP A 116 5.07 22.75 -20.71
CA ASP A 116 5.58 23.55 -19.61
C ASP A 116 6.24 22.67 -18.53
N PRO A 117 7.57 22.46 -18.61
CA PRO A 117 8.30 21.67 -17.63
C PRO A 117 8.31 22.31 -16.24
N VAL A 118 8.12 23.63 -16.12
CA VAL A 118 8.04 24.32 -14.83
C VAL A 118 6.69 24.02 -14.16
N VAL A 119 5.60 23.98 -14.91
CA VAL A 119 4.31 23.52 -14.36
C VAL A 119 4.37 22.03 -14.01
N ALA A 120 5.04 21.20 -14.82
CA ALA A 120 5.18 19.78 -14.52
C ALA A 120 6.05 19.51 -13.27
N PHE A 121 7.17 20.21 -13.10
CA PHE A 121 8.20 19.82 -12.11
C PHE A 121 8.72 20.97 -11.24
N GLY A 122 8.18 22.18 -11.35
CA GLY A 122 8.60 23.32 -10.55
C GLY A 122 8.04 23.28 -9.12
N GLY A 123 8.91 23.56 -8.14
CA GLY A 123 8.50 23.74 -6.74
C GLY A 123 7.68 22.56 -6.18
N ALA A 124 6.48 22.85 -5.68
CA ALA A 124 5.58 21.85 -5.08
C ALA A 124 5.12 20.78 -6.10
N ASN A 125 5.05 21.12 -7.39
CA ASN A 125 4.57 20.20 -8.42
C ASN A 125 5.49 19.00 -8.61
N PHE A 126 6.80 19.14 -8.40
CA PHE A 126 7.70 17.99 -8.38
C PHE A 126 7.27 16.92 -7.36
N PHE A 127 6.86 17.35 -6.17
CA PHE A 127 6.42 16.45 -5.12
C PHE A 127 5.07 15.82 -5.42
N LEU A 128 4.13 16.61 -5.98
CA LEU A 128 2.78 16.15 -6.31
C LEU A 128 2.74 15.26 -7.57
N HIS A 129 3.65 15.47 -8.52
CA HIS A 129 3.69 14.76 -9.79
C HIS A 129 4.70 13.60 -9.84
N ILE A 130 5.76 13.61 -9.01
CA ILE A 130 6.81 12.56 -9.04
C ILE A 130 6.93 11.85 -7.69
N ILE A 131 7.25 12.57 -6.61
CA ILE A 131 7.61 11.94 -5.34
C ILE A 131 6.41 11.18 -4.74
N SER A 132 5.25 11.81 -4.62
CA SER A 132 4.07 11.19 -4.02
C SER A 132 3.56 9.98 -4.83
N PRO A 133 3.46 10.06 -6.18
CA PRO A 133 3.15 8.89 -7.01
C PRO A 133 4.13 7.72 -6.86
N LEU A 134 5.45 7.99 -6.84
CA LEU A 134 6.44 6.92 -6.65
C LEU A 134 6.34 6.29 -5.26
N MET A 135 6.17 7.10 -4.21
CA MET A 135 6.07 6.59 -2.85
C MET A 135 4.80 5.79 -2.62
N ILE A 136 3.65 6.19 -3.17
CA ILE A 136 2.45 5.38 -3.04
C ILE A 136 2.57 4.06 -3.81
N LEU A 137 3.24 4.03 -4.98
CA LEU A 137 3.53 2.78 -5.68
C LEU A 137 4.42 1.86 -4.84
N VAL A 138 5.47 2.41 -4.22
CA VAL A 138 6.35 1.66 -3.31
C VAL A 138 5.53 1.09 -2.15
N SER A 139 4.73 1.92 -1.46
CA SER A 139 3.86 1.47 -0.36
C SER A 139 2.92 0.36 -0.82
N PHE A 140 2.22 0.55 -1.93
CA PHE A 140 1.28 -0.41 -2.48
C PHE A 140 1.93 -1.75 -2.79
N PHE A 141 3.10 -1.74 -3.42
CA PHE A 141 3.80 -2.98 -3.71
C PHE A 141 4.44 -3.61 -2.47
N MET A 142 4.70 -2.90 -1.36
CA MET A 142 5.24 -3.53 -0.15
C MET A 142 4.21 -4.35 0.64
N VAL A 143 2.92 -4.21 0.33
CA VAL A 143 1.82 -4.88 1.05
C VAL A 143 1.79 -6.39 0.79
N GLU A 144 1.51 -7.15 1.85
CA GLU A 144 1.58 -8.62 1.89
C GLU A 144 0.20 -9.25 2.09
N SER A 145 -0.84 -8.52 1.67
CA SER A 145 -2.22 -8.96 1.72
C SER A 145 -2.38 -10.34 1.05
N GLY A 146 -3.14 -11.24 1.70
CA GLY A 146 -3.56 -12.50 1.11
C GLY A 146 -4.59 -12.33 -0.03
N HIS A 147 -5.01 -11.09 -0.31
CA HIS A 147 -6.02 -10.81 -1.32
C HIS A 147 -5.37 -10.40 -2.65
N THR A 148 -5.70 -11.14 -3.71
CA THR A 148 -5.41 -10.75 -5.07
C THR A 148 -6.40 -9.67 -5.54
N LEU A 149 -5.94 -8.84 -6.47
CA LEU A 149 -6.77 -7.84 -7.13
C LEU A 149 -7.43 -8.43 -8.37
N ASP A 150 -8.75 -8.39 -8.42
CA ASP A 150 -9.54 -8.90 -9.53
C ASP A 150 -9.90 -7.79 -10.54
N ARG A 151 -10.71 -8.13 -11.56
CA ARG A 151 -11.13 -7.16 -12.58
C ARG A 151 -12.13 -6.13 -12.03
N ILE A 152 -12.91 -6.51 -11.01
CA ILE A 152 -13.86 -5.61 -10.37
C ILE A 152 -13.08 -4.56 -9.59
N ASP A 153 -12.03 -4.96 -8.87
CA ASP A 153 -11.15 -4.02 -8.18
C ASP A 153 -10.53 -2.99 -9.16
N ASN A 154 -10.18 -3.40 -10.39
CA ASN A 154 -9.73 -2.50 -11.45
C ASN A 154 -10.82 -1.50 -11.89
N LEU A 155 -12.05 -1.96 -12.06
CA LEU A 155 -13.18 -1.07 -12.41
C LEU A 155 -13.49 -0.10 -11.27
N LEU A 156 -13.42 -0.55 -10.02
CA LEU A 156 -13.62 0.31 -8.85
C LEU A 156 -12.54 1.39 -8.73
N SER A 157 -11.31 1.11 -9.18
CA SER A 157 -10.22 2.10 -9.17
C SER A 157 -10.48 3.32 -10.07
N ILE A 158 -11.42 3.21 -11.01
CA ILE A 158 -11.79 4.26 -11.97
C ILE A 158 -12.79 5.26 -11.35
N ILE A 159 -13.50 4.87 -10.29
CA ILE A 159 -14.55 5.69 -9.68
C ILE A 159 -14.08 7.12 -9.35
N PRO A 160 -12.90 7.36 -8.75
CA PRO A 160 -12.46 8.73 -8.47
C PRO A 160 -12.25 9.57 -9.73
N VAL A 161 -11.70 8.97 -10.80
CA VAL A 161 -11.53 9.64 -12.10
C VAL A 161 -12.88 9.92 -12.74
N ALA A 162 -13.83 8.98 -12.66
CA ALA A 162 -15.18 9.18 -13.17
C ALA A 162 -15.92 10.29 -12.43
N ALA A 163 -15.81 10.33 -11.10
CA ALA A 163 -16.42 11.35 -10.26
C ALA A 163 -15.85 12.74 -10.59
N TYR A 164 -14.52 12.86 -10.68
CA TYR A 164 -13.87 14.09 -11.09
C TYR A 164 -14.23 14.49 -12.53
N GLY A 165 -14.21 13.54 -13.47
CA GLY A 165 -14.59 13.79 -14.86
C GLY A 165 -16.01 14.31 -15.02
N GLY A 166 -16.95 13.79 -14.22
CA GLY A 166 -18.33 14.31 -14.17
C GLY A 166 -18.41 15.74 -13.60
N LEU A 167 -17.66 16.03 -12.53
CA LEU A 167 -17.55 17.39 -11.98
C LEU A 167 -16.94 18.36 -12.99
N TYR A 168 -15.88 17.94 -13.68
CA TYR A 168 -15.21 18.72 -14.72
C TYR A 168 -16.14 18.99 -15.90
N TYR A 169 -16.84 17.96 -16.40
CA TYR A 169 -17.82 18.09 -17.48
C TYR A 169 -18.87 19.16 -17.16
N TYR A 170 -19.45 19.07 -15.98
CA TYR A 170 -20.46 20.02 -15.54
C TYR A 170 -19.90 21.44 -15.49
N ASN A 171 -18.73 21.65 -14.87
CA ASN A 171 -18.19 23.00 -14.69
C ASN A 171 -17.63 23.62 -15.97
N VAL A 172 -17.05 22.84 -16.88
CA VAL A 172 -16.45 23.36 -18.11
C VAL A 172 -17.46 23.45 -19.25
N ILE A 173 -18.24 22.38 -19.48
CA ILE A 173 -19.11 22.27 -20.66
C ILE A 173 -20.52 22.80 -20.40
N LEU A 174 -21.12 22.46 -19.25
CA LEU A 174 -22.53 22.79 -18.99
C LEU A 174 -22.69 24.16 -18.33
N ALA A 175 -21.89 24.46 -17.30
CA ALA A 175 -22.02 25.66 -16.48
C ALA A 175 -21.06 26.79 -16.90
N GLY A 176 -19.93 26.48 -17.54
CA GLY A 176 -18.92 27.47 -17.92
C GLY A 176 -18.25 28.18 -16.73
N ASN A 177 -18.18 27.50 -15.58
CA ASN A 177 -17.56 28.03 -14.35
C ASN A 177 -16.02 27.91 -14.36
N TRP A 178 -15.49 26.93 -15.09
CA TRP A 178 -14.06 26.61 -15.17
C TRP A 178 -13.60 26.73 -16.62
N ASP A 179 -12.37 27.18 -16.83
CA ASP A 179 -11.76 27.10 -18.15
C ASP A 179 -11.37 25.64 -18.44
N ASP A 180 -11.23 25.29 -19.72
CA ASP A 180 -10.78 23.94 -20.12
C ASP A 180 -9.26 23.79 -19.89
N HIS A 181 -8.84 23.75 -18.62
CA HIS A 181 -7.43 23.71 -18.23
C HIS A 181 -6.71 22.41 -18.62
N TYR A 182 -7.44 21.36 -19.01
CA TYR A 182 -6.88 20.12 -19.57
C TYR A 182 -6.95 20.07 -21.09
N HIS A 183 -7.48 21.12 -21.73
CA HIS A 183 -7.57 21.23 -23.19
C HIS A 183 -8.26 20.01 -23.83
N LEU A 184 -9.24 19.43 -23.13
CA LEU A 184 -9.89 18.19 -23.55
C LEU A 184 -10.69 18.35 -24.84
N ASN A 185 -11.01 19.59 -25.24
CA ASN A 185 -11.71 19.87 -26.49
C ASN A 185 -10.86 20.61 -27.53
N GLU A 186 -9.56 20.84 -27.26
CA GLU A 186 -8.69 21.61 -28.18
C GLU A 186 -8.29 20.78 -29.40
N PHE A 187 -7.87 19.53 -29.20
CA PHE A 187 -7.32 18.68 -30.28
C PHE A 187 -8.31 17.66 -30.84
N VAL A 188 -9.21 17.16 -30.00
CA VAL A 188 -10.25 16.20 -30.37
C VAL A 188 -11.54 16.54 -29.63
N PRO A 189 -12.72 16.10 -30.12
CA PRO A 189 -13.96 16.34 -29.42
C PRO A 189 -13.93 15.78 -28.00
N TYR A 190 -14.50 16.52 -27.04
CA TYR A 190 -14.51 16.17 -25.60
C TYR A 190 -14.86 14.69 -25.32
N TYR A 191 -15.87 14.13 -25.99
CA TYR A 191 -16.29 12.74 -25.77
C TYR A 191 -15.20 11.71 -26.14
N VAL A 192 -14.32 12.03 -27.10
CA VAL A 192 -13.16 11.22 -27.46
C VAL A 192 -12.09 11.33 -26.37
N SER A 193 -11.77 12.54 -25.92
CA SER A 193 -10.80 12.76 -24.84
C SER A 193 -11.17 12.03 -23.56
N VAL A 194 -12.45 12.07 -23.17
CA VAL A 194 -12.98 11.33 -22.02
C VAL A 194 -12.81 9.82 -22.19
N LEU A 195 -13.16 9.29 -23.37
CA LEU A 195 -12.98 7.86 -23.66
C LEU A 195 -11.51 7.46 -23.56
N LEU A 196 -10.60 8.26 -24.13
CA LEU A 196 -9.16 8.02 -24.07
C LEU A 196 -8.64 8.06 -22.63
N LEU A 197 -9.11 9.01 -21.81
CA LEU A 197 -8.77 9.10 -20.40
C LEU A 197 -9.23 7.85 -19.62
N PHE A 198 -10.46 7.38 -19.86
CA PHE A 198 -10.98 6.16 -19.23
C PHE A 198 -10.22 4.90 -19.66
N VAL A 199 -9.84 4.81 -20.94
CA VAL A 199 -8.99 3.73 -21.43
C VAL A 199 -7.62 3.80 -20.76
N LEU A 200 -7.00 4.98 -20.68
CA LEU A 200 -5.69 5.17 -20.07
C LEU A 200 -5.68 4.79 -18.58
N VAL A 201 -6.64 5.29 -17.79
CA VAL A 201 -6.73 4.92 -16.36
C VAL A 201 -7.01 3.42 -16.18
N TYR A 202 -7.85 2.81 -17.03
CA TYR A 202 -8.08 1.37 -16.99
C TYR A 202 -6.80 0.58 -17.29
N LEU A 203 -5.99 1.02 -18.26
CA LEU A 203 -4.72 0.38 -18.62
C LEU A 203 -3.67 0.54 -17.50
N ILE A 204 -3.57 1.72 -16.89
CA ILE A 204 -2.70 1.97 -15.73
C ILE A 204 -3.09 1.05 -14.58
N GLY A 205 -4.38 1.03 -14.22
CA GLY A 205 -4.92 0.15 -13.20
C GLY A 205 -4.61 -1.31 -13.51
N TRP A 206 -4.88 -1.75 -14.74
CA TRP A 206 -4.63 -3.12 -15.16
C TRP A 206 -3.14 -3.49 -15.08
N GLY A 207 -2.24 -2.59 -15.47
CA GLY A 207 -0.79 -2.76 -15.35
C GLY A 207 -0.33 -2.92 -13.89
N ILE A 208 -0.77 -2.02 -13.01
CA ILE A 208 -0.48 -2.09 -11.56
C ILE A 208 -1.02 -3.39 -10.97
N ARG A 209 -2.24 -3.79 -11.33
CA ARG A 209 -2.87 -5.04 -10.89
C ARG A 209 -2.06 -6.27 -11.27
N LEU A 210 -1.63 -6.35 -12.53
CA LEU A 210 -0.81 -7.46 -13.02
C LEU A 210 0.51 -7.53 -12.27
N LEU A 211 1.17 -6.39 -12.08
CA LEU A 211 2.43 -6.32 -11.37
C LEU A 211 2.25 -6.73 -9.90
N TYR A 212 1.23 -6.19 -9.22
CA TYR A 212 0.90 -6.52 -7.84
C TYR A 212 0.66 -8.03 -7.67
N ASN A 213 -0.24 -8.62 -8.46
CA ASN A 213 -0.57 -10.04 -8.37
C ASN A 213 0.63 -10.94 -8.68
N ARG A 214 1.49 -10.57 -9.65
CA ARG A 214 2.72 -11.31 -9.95
C ARG A 214 3.72 -11.24 -8.81
N LEU A 215 3.90 -10.06 -8.21
CA LEU A 215 4.78 -9.88 -7.06
C LEU A 215 4.27 -10.66 -5.85
N LEU A 216 2.95 -10.65 -5.60
CA LEU A 216 2.32 -11.42 -4.54
C LEU A 216 2.51 -12.93 -4.76
N ALA A 217 2.22 -13.43 -5.97
CA ALA A 217 2.44 -14.83 -6.31
C ALA A 217 3.91 -15.24 -6.11
N ARG A 218 4.87 -14.41 -6.58
CA ARG A 218 6.31 -14.67 -6.39
C ARG A 218 6.68 -14.73 -4.91
N ARG A 219 6.12 -13.85 -4.07
CA ARG A 219 6.34 -13.88 -2.61
C ARG A 219 5.83 -15.17 -2.02
N ASN A 220 4.60 -15.55 -2.34
CA ASN A 220 4.00 -16.78 -1.85
C ASN A 220 4.83 -18.00 -2.28
N THR A 221 5.34 -18.03 -3.51
CA THR A 221 6.26 -19.10 -3.96
C THR A 221 7.57 -19.10 -3.18
N VAL A 222 8.18 -17.93 -2.93
CA VAL A 222 9.42 -17.84 -2.15
C VAL A 222 9.19 -18.31 -0.71
N LEU A 223 8.09 -17.89 -0.09
CA LEU A 223 7.70 -18.33 1.25
C LEU A 223 7.49 -19.85 1.27
N LYS A 224 6.70 -20.39 0.34
CA LYS A 224 6.48 -21.83 0.20
C LYS A 224 7.79 -22.60 0.06
N ARG A 225 8.71 -22.15 -0.79
CA ARG A 225 10.03 -22.77 -0.98
C ARG A 225 10.87 -22.82 0.28
N ILE A 226 10.76 -21.84 1.16
CA ILE A 226 11.49 -21.87 2.44
C ILE A 226 10.93 -22.96 3.33
N TRP A 227 9.63 -23.20 3.28
CA TRP A 227 8.98 -24.30 3.95
C TRP A 227 9.11 -25.65 3.18
N ASP A 228 9.36 -25.66 1.87
CA ASP A 228 9.55 -26.88 1.06
C ASP A 228 10.99 -27.45 1.18
N ASP A 229 11.84 -26.87 2.04
CA ASP A 229 13.17 -27.41 2.27
C ASP A 229 13.03 -28.74 3.04
N ASP A 230 13.11 -29.88 2.32
CA ASP A 230 12.88 -31.27 2.78
C ASP A 230 13.68 -31.68 4.04
N GLY A 231 14.64 -30.86 4.46
CA GLY A 231 15.38 -31.01 5.72
C GLY A 231 14.69 -30.41 6.95
N LEU A 232 13.47 -29.88 6.84
CA LEU A 232 12.71 -29.34 7.97
C LEU A 232 11.99 -30.46 8.72
N ASP A 233 12.59 -30.90 9.81
CA ASP A 233 11.93 -31.85 10.70
C ASP A 233 10.77 -31.18 11.48
N PRO A 234 9.73 -31.94 11.89
CA PRO A 234 8.59 -31.39 12.62
C PRO A 234 8.94 -30.67 13.92
N VAL A 235 10.04 -31.03 14.59
CA VAL A 235 10.49 -30.35 15.82
C VAL A 235 10.99 -28.96 15.47
N THR A 236 11.77 -28.84 14.40
CA THR A 236 12.21 -27.53 13.90
C THR A 236 11.02 -26.61 13.60
N ILE A 237 9.98 -27.12 12.94
CA ILE A 237 8.78 -26.31 12.66
C ILE A 237 8.11 -25.82 13.95
N ARG A 238 7.99 -26.68 14.97
CA ARG A 238 7.46 -26.29 16.28
C ARG A 238 8.31 -25.22 16.96
N ILE A 239 9.64 -25.29 16.83
CA ILE A 239 10.56 -24.27 17.35
C ILE A 239 10.34 -22.92 16.65
N GLU A 240 10.22 -22.91 15.32
CA GLU A 240 9.97 -21.66 14.57
C GLU A 240 8.61 -21.04 14.94
N ILE A 241 7.57 -21.85 15.07
CA ILE A 241 6.25 -21.38 15.52
C ILE A 241 6.29 -20.87 16.96
N TYR A 242 7.06 -21.53 17.84
CA TYR A 242 7.31 -21.04 19.19
C TYR A 242 8.05 -19.70 19.17
N SER A 243 9.12 -19.56 18.39
CA SER A 243 9.87 -18.29 18.26
C SER A 243 9.01 -17.16 17.69
N LEU A 244 8.10 -17.47 16.76
CA LEU A 244 7.09 -16.52 16.28
C LEU A 244 6.16 -16.09 17.41
N GLY A 245 5.75 -17.04 18.27
CA GLY A 245 5.03 -16.77 19.51
C GLY A 245 5.80 -15.84 20.45
N VAL A 246 7.05 -16.17 20.80
CA VAL A 246 7.91 -15.35 21.68
C VAL A 246 8.01 -13.92 21.17
N HIS A 247 8.23 -13.78 19.86
CA HIS A 247 8.25 -12.47 19.23
C HIS A 247 6.90 -11.75 19.40
N ALA A 248 5.76 -12.42 19.18
CA ALA A 248 4.46 -11.81 19.41
C ALA A 248 4.29 -11.34 20.87
N GLY A 249 4.62 -12.19 21.85
CA GLY A 249 4.53 -11.86 23.28
C GLY A 249 5.38 -10.66 23.71
N LEU A 250 6.58 -10.49 23.14
CA LEU A 250 7.45 -9.36 23.45
C LEU A 250 6.87 -8.01 22.97
N TYR A 251 6.12 -8.00 21.87
CA TYR A 251 5.66 -6.77 21.24
C TYR A 251 4.16 -6.49 21.42
N GLU A 252 3.36 -7.49 21.76
CA GLU A 252 1.91 -7.34 22.00
C GLU A 252 1.60 -7.03 23.47
N GLU A 253 0.42 -6.46 23.72
CA GLU A 253 -0.13 -6.34 25.06
C GLU A 253 -0.74 -7.67 25.50
N LYS A 254 -0.75 -7.94 26.82
CA LYS A 254 -1.18 -9.22 27.42
C LYS A 254 -2.55 -9.69 26.92
N ASP A 255 -3.47 -8.75 26.73
CA ASP A 255 -4.86 -9.03 26.32
C ASP A 255 -5.07 -8.99 24.80
N SER A 256 -4.00 -8.78 24.02
CA SER A 256 -4.06 -8.53 22.57
C SER A 256 -3.36 -9.61 21.72
N VAL A 257 -2.85 -10.67 22.36
CA VAL A 257 -2.09 -11.71 21.65
C VAL A 257 -2.98 -12.40 20.61
N SER A 258 -2.62 -12.26 19.34
CA SER A 258 -3.41 -12.81 18.22
C SER A 258 -2.73 -14.01 17.59
N ILE A 259 -3.43 -15.14 17.49
CA ILE A 259 -2.90 -16.35 16.87
C ILE A 259 -2.99 -16.22 15.35
N PRO A 260 -1.88 -16.34 14.59
CA PRO A 260 -1.89 -16.25 13.13
C PRO A 260 -2.37 -17.58 12.52
N PHE A 261 -3.66 -17.89 12.69
CA PHE A 261 -4.25 -19.18 12.29
C PHE A 261 -4.01 -19.53 10.82
N ASP A 262 -3.99 -18.53 9.93
CA ASP A 262 -3.75 -18.75 8.50
C ASP A 262 -2.34 -19.31 8.23
N ILE A 263 -1.33 -18.82 8.96
CA ILE A 263 0.04 -19.36 8.90
C ILE A 263 0.07 -20.76 9.51
N LEU A 264 -0.59 -20.95 10.66
CA LEU A 264 -0.57 -22.24 11.35
C LEU A 264 -1.29 -23.34 10.55
N GLU A 265 -2.36 -23.01 9.85
CA GLU A 265 -3.11 -23.92 8.97
C GLU A 265 -2.27 -24.32 7.76
N GLU A 266 -1.62 -23.36 7.08
CA GLU A 266 -0.72 -23.65 5.96
C GLU A 266 0.46 -24.55 6.38
N VAL A 267 1.03 -24.32 7.56
CA VAL A 267 2.10 -25.15 8.12
C VAL A 267 1.57 -26.52 8.57
N SER A 268 0.38 -26.58 9.16
CA SER A 268 -0.28 -27.82 9.61
C SER A 268 -0.49 -28.77 8.44
N ASP A 269 -1.13 -28.29 7.38
CA ASP A 269 -1.47 -29.08 6.19
C ASP A 269 -0.20 -29.61 5.49
N LYS A 270 0.84 -28.79 5.46
CA LYS A 270 2.08 -29.12 4.76
C LYS A 270 2.93 -30.17 5.46
N PHE A 271 3.14 -30.01 6.76
CA PHE A 271 4.06 -30.87 7.53
C PHE A 271 3.34 -32.02 8.23
N GLY A 272 2.02 -32.13 8.07
CA GLY A 272 1.20 -33.12 8.76
C GLY A 272 1.20 -32.95 10.29
N ILE A 273 1.52 -31.75 10.77
CA ILE A 273 1.53 -31.43 12.20
C ILE A 273 0.15 -30.92 12.55
N LYS A 274 -0.49 -31.46 13.59
CA LYS A 274 -1.84 -31.02 13.97
C LYS A 274 -1.85 -29.52 14.28
N LEU A 275 -2.78 -28.77 13.69
CA LEU A 275 -3.00 -27.35 13.97
C LEU A 275 -3.03 -27.01 15.47
N ALA A 276 -3.62 -27.88 16.29
CA ALA A 276 -3.66 -27.74 17.74
C ALA A 276 -2.26 -27.78 18.40
N GLU A 277 -1.33 -28.57 17.87
CA GLU A 277 0.05 -28.62 18.36
C GLU A 277 0.83 -27.36 17.99
N LEU A 278 0.66 -26.86 16.77
CA LEU A 278 1.26 -25.60 16.34
C LEU A 278 0.71 -24.42 17.14
N SER A 279 -0.60 -24.39 17.38
CA SER A 279 -1.26 -23.38 18.21
C SER A 279 -0.73 -23.38 19.64
N LYS A 280 -0.51 -24.57 20.22
CA LYS A 280 0.12 -24.71 21.55
C LYS A 280 1.56 -24.20 21.56
N ALA A 281 2.36 -24.54 20.57
CA ALA A 281 3.73 -24.06 20.45
C ALA A 281 3.78 -22.52 20.36
N TYR A 282 2.92 -21.94 19.52
CA TYR A 282 2.77 -20.50 19.37
C TYR A 282 2.37 -19.83 20.69
N MET A 283 1.29 -20.31 21.32
CA MET A 283 0.78 -19.71 22.56
C MET A 283 1.79 -19.81 23.70
N LYS A 284 2.51 -20.94 23.81
CA LYS A 284 3.58 -21.07 24.79
C LYS A 284 4.65 -20.00 24.56
N GLY A 285 5.12 -19.86 23.32
CA GLY A 285 6.08 -18.83 22.97
C GLY A 285 5.57 -17.43 23.34
N ALA A 286 4.32 -17.11 23.01
CA ALA A 286 3.74 -15.80 23.31
C ALA A 286 3.66 -15.51 24.81
N LEU A 287 3.32 -16.50 25.64
CA LEU A 287 3.37 -16.35 27.10
C LEU A 287 4.79 -16.11 27.61
N ASP A 288 5.76 -16.91 27.14
CA ASP A 288 7.17 -16.78 27.54
C ASP A 288 7.73 -15.40 27.12
N GLY A 289 7.31 -14.88 25.96
CA GLY A 289 7.65 -13.53 25.50
C GLY A 289 7.04 -12.42 26.36
N LEU A 290 5.79 -12.58 26.82
CA LEU A 290 5.14 -11.64 27.74
C LEU A 290 5.83 -11.62 29.11
N GLU A 291 6.19 -12.78 29.65
CA GLU A 291 6.94 -12.89 30.91
C GLU A 291 8.34 -12.26 30.78
N GLY A 292 9.03 -12.49 29.66
CA GLY A 292 10.32 -11.85 29.36
C GLY A 292 10.21 -10.32 29.30
N LYS A 293 9.10 -9.80 28.79
CA LYS A 293 8.79 -8.36 28.76
C LYS A 293 8.54 -7.81 30.17
N GLU A 294 7.77 -8.51 31.01
CA GLU A 294 7.48 -8.09 32.40
C GLU A 294 8.75 -8.10 33.28
N THR A 295 9.66 -9.04 33.04
CA THR A 295 10.91 -9.19 33.81
C THR A 295 12.08 -8.35 33.30
N GLY A 296 11.93 -7.69 32.14
CA GLY A 296 13.00 -6.92 31.49
C GLY A 296 14.12 -7.78 30.90
N ASN A 297 13.95 -9.10 30.82
CA ASN A 297 14.96 -10.04 30.36
C ASN A 297 14.69 -10.42 28.90
N THR A 298 15.12 -9.58 27.95
CA THR A 298 14.87 -9.78 26.52
C THR A 298 15.91 -10.67 25.82
N ASN A 299 16.75 -11.39 26.56
CA ASN A 299 17.75 -12.30 26.01
C ASN A 299 17.13 -13.68 25.73
N ILE A 300 16.26 -13.78 24.72
CA ILE A 300 15.70 -15.05 24.22
C ILE A 300 15.81 -15.08 22.69
#